data_AF-A0A0H5RG40-F1
#
_entry.id   AF-A0A0H5RG40-F1
#
_cell.length_a   1.000
_cell.length_b   1.000
_cell.length_c   1.000
_cell.angle_alpha   90.00
_cell.angle_beta   90.00
_cell.angle_gamma   90.00
#
_symmetry.space_group_name_H-M   'P 1'
#
loop_
_entity.id
_entity.type
_entity.pdbx_description
1 polymer ?
#
loop_
_entity_poly.entity_id
_entity_poly.type
_entity_poly.pdbx_seq_one_letter_code
_entity_poly.pdbx_strand_id
1 'polypeptide(L)'
;REYSADATRFALADAGDGLEDANVSLTVTANAAILKLTKEVEWCQEMQARVQDLPHVQKEKTLIERIFANRINECIVNADQAYSRMQFRAALKSGFWDLCHARDSYRAHVSDDQICPELIQRFMEVFTIVLAPICPHVCEHIWSNVLGRSGFVIDASWPTAGAIDETLLQISKYLEDVAHSVQVKLKELAKKKGKSEPRKVTFQFAQTYPVWQQTVINLISEMDDFAIQDRRKVSSVINATFAASPELTMFDKRAVKFAMNVIDEVNTKGRQVALASTTPFDEETILCDNIATI
;
A
#
# COMPACT_ATOMS: atom_id res chain seq x y z
N ARG A 1 -27.98 21.60 11.70
CA ARG A 1 -26.72 20.85 11.95
C ARG A 1 -25.92 20.87 10.65
N GLU A 2 -24.64 21.22 10.73
CA GLU A 2 -23.80 21.51 9.55
C GLU A 2 -23.19 20.25 8.91
N TYR A 3 -22.89 19.22 9.72
CA TYR A 3 -22.33 17.95 9.27
C TYR A 3 -23.14 16.76 9.81
N SER A 4 -23.10 15.62 9.11
CA SER A 4 -23.71 14.37 9.57
C SER A 4 -22.93 13.78 10.76
N ALA A 5 -23.55 12.87 11.50
CA ALA A 5 -22.92 12.22 12.65
C ALA A 5 -21.65 11.46 12.22
N ASP A 6 -21.73 10.67 11.14
CA ASP A 6 -20.60 9.88 10.67
C ASP A 6 -19.47 10.72 10.07
N ALA A 7 -19.80 11.80 9.34
CA ALA A 7 -18.78 12.71 8.84
C ALA A 7 -18.03 13.42 9.98
N THR A 8 -18.75 13.77 11.05
CA THR A 8 -18.13 14.37 12.25
C THR A 8 -17.24 13.35 12.96
N ARG A 9 -17.71 12.11 13.17
CA ARG A 9 -16.92 11.03 13.79
C ARG A 9 -15.68 10.67 12.98
N PHE A 10 -15.81 10.60 11.65
CA PHE A 10 -14.70 10.40 10.74
C PHE A 10 -13.65 11.49 10.91
N ALA A 11 -14.06 12.75 10.89
CA ALA A 11 -13.17 13.89 11.07
C ALA A 11 -12.46 13.89 12.43
N LEU A 12 -13.15 13.45 13.49
CA LEU A 12 -12.57 13.31 14.83
C LEU A 12 -11.56 12.15 14.89
N ALA A 13 -11.85 11.02 14.26
CA ALA A 13 -10.90 9.90 14.18
C ALA A 13 -9.63 10.28 13.41
N ASP A 14 -9.72 11.13 12.38
CA ASP A 14 -8.56 11.58 11.60
C ASP A 14 -7.68 12.63 12.32
N ALA A 15 -8.18 13.23 13.40
CA ALA A 15 -7.59 14.40 14.03
C ALA A 15 -6.21 14.16 14.66
N GLY A 16 -5.93 12.93 15.10
CA GLY A 16 -4.65 12.52 15.67
C GLY A 16 -4.79 11.45 16.76
N ASP A 17 -3.75 10.62 16.87
CA ASP A 17 -3.65 9.53 17.88
C ASP A 17 -2.59 9.82 18.96
N GLY A 18 -1.92 10.97 18.88
CA GLY A 18 -0.81 11.34 19.76
C GLY A 18 -1.27 11.99 21.05
N LEU A 19 -0.29 12.32 21.91
CA LEU A 19 -0.50 13.15 23.10
C LEU A 19 -0.48 14.65 22.78
N GLU A 20 -0.09 15.00 21.56
CA GLU A 20 -0.12 16.39 21.07
C GLU A 20 -1.55 16.81 20.74
N ASP A 21 -1.77 18.13 20.70
CA ASP A 21 -3.09 18.69 20.38
C ASP A 21 -3.59 18.18 19.02
N ALA A 22 -4.77 17.54 19.04
CA ALA A 22 -5.38 17.01 17.85
C ALA A 22 -5.80 18.13 16.88
N ASN A 23 -5.50 17.96 15.60
CA ASN A 23 -5.82 18.95 14.58
C ASN A 23 -7.18 18.64 13.95
N VAL A 24 -8.25 19.25 14.49
CA VAL A 24 -9.60 19.09 13.95
C VAL A 24 -9.99 20.30 13.09
N SER A 25 -9.94 20.15 11.76
CA SER A 25 -10.53 21.13 10.83
C SER A 25 -11.85 20.61 10.27
N LEU A 26 -12.93 20.68 11.07
CA LEU A 26 -14.24 20.12 10.71
C LEU A 26 -14.72 20.58 9.33
N THR A 27 -14.53 21.86 8.98
CA THR A 27 -14.95 22.39 7.68
C THR A 27 -14.24 21.72 6.51
N VAL A 28 -12.99 21.29 6.67
CA VAL A 28 -12.24 20.63 5.58
C VAL A 28 -12.45 19.12 5.65
N THR A 29 -12.21 18.52 6.82
CA THR A 29 -12.20 17.06 6.96
C THR A 29 -13.60 16.46 6.96
N ALA A 30 -14.60 17.09 7.61
CA ALA A 30 -15.96 16.56 7.61
C ALA A 30 -16.63 16.72 6.23
N ASN A 31 -16.42 17.84 5.52
CA ASN A 31 -16.91 17.98 4.13
C ASN A 31 -16.28 16.94 3.20
N ALA A 32 -14.97 16.71 3.31
CA ALA A 32 -14.30 15.66 2.56
C ALA A 32 -14.82 14.26 2.94
N ALA A 33 -15.09 14.00 4.21
CA ALA A 33 -15.65 12.74 4.69
C ALA A 33 -17.06 12.50 4.12
N ILE A 34 -17.93 13.52 4.08
CA ILE A 34 -19.26 13.41 3.44
C ILE A 34 -19.11 12.94 1.99
N LEU A 35 -18.29 13.65 1.20
CA LEU A 35 -18.13 13.33 -0.21
C LEU A 35 -17.60 11.90 -0.42
N LYS A 36 -16.64 11.48 0.39
CA LYS A 36 -16.01 10.17 0.26
C LYS A 36 -16.95 9.06 0.71
N LEU A 37 -17.57 9.17 1.88
CA LEU A 37 -18.54 8.19 2.37
C LEU A 37 -19.72 8.02 1.39
N THR A 38 -20.24 9.11 0.82
CA THR A 38 -21.30 9.02 -0.20
C THR A 38 -20.85 8.23 -1.42
N LYS A 39 -19.66 8.53 -1.96
CA LYS A 39 -19.09 7.78 -3.10
C LYS A 39 -18.89 6.30 -2.78
N GLU A 40 -18.46 5.98 -1.57
CA GLU A 40 -18.26 4.60 -1.13
C GLU A 40 -19.59 3.85 -1.00
N VAL A 41 -20.65 4.50 -0.52
CA VAL A 41 -22.00 3.92 -0.48
C VAL A 41 -22.54 3.66 -1.89
N GLU A 42 -22.44 4.66 -2.78
CA GLU A 42 -22.86 4.54 -4.18
C GLU A 42 -22.09 3.41 -4.88
N TRP A 43 -20.78 3.34 -4.67
CA TRP A 43 -19.94 2.29 -5.23
C TRP A 43 -20.35 0.89 -4.73
N CYS A 44 -20.60 0.73 -3.43
CA CYS A 44 -21.07 -0.55 -2.88
C CYS A 44 -22.41 -0.96 -3.48
N GLN A 45 -23.34 -0.01 -3.67
CA GLN A 45 -24.65 -0.27 -4.29
C GLN A 45 -24.50 -0.75 -5.74
N GLU A 46 -23.72 -0.02 -6.55
CA GLU A 46 -23.46 -0.37 -7.94
C GLU A 46 -22.78 -1.73 -8.07
N MET A 47 -21.76 -2.00 -7.25
CA MET A 47 -21.02 -3.25 -7.32
C MET A 47 -21.83 -4.43 -6.82
N GLN A 48 -22.63 -4.26 -5.76
CA GLN A 48 -23.45 -5.35 -5.27
C GLN A 48 -24.44 -5.83 -6.33
N ALA A 49 -25.08 -4.90 -7.07
CA ALA A 49 -25.95 -5.25 -8.18
C ALA A 49 -25.19 -6.05 -9.27
N ARG A 50 -23.99 -5.60 -9.65
CA ARG A 50 -23.17 -6.26 -10.67
C ARG A 50 -22.68 -7.65 -10.25
N VAL A 51 -22.21 -7.78 -9.02
CA VAL A 51 -21.66 -9.03 -8.47
C VAL A 51 -22.73 -10.12 -8.42
N GLN A 52 -24.00 -9.75 -8.19
CA GLN A 52 -25.12 -10.70 -8.23
C GLN A 52 -25.35 -11.28 -9.64
N ASP A 53 -25.02 -10.52 -10.69
CA ASP A 53 -25.18 -10.94 -12.09
C ASP A 53 -23.95 -11.69 -12.64
N LEU A 54 -22.80 -11.60 -11.97
CA LEU A 54 -21.56 -12.24 -12.42
C LEU A 54 -21.54 -13.75 -12.08
N PRO A 55 -21.11 -14.61 -13.02
CA PRO A 55 -20.99 -16.04 -12.75
C PRO A 55 -19.90 -16.28 -11.71
N HIS A 56 -20.24 -17.07 -10.70
CA HIS A 56 -19.29 -17.54 -9.70
C HIS A 56 -18.50 -18.69 -10.31
N VAL A 57 -17.34 -18.37 -10.90
CA VAL A 57 -16.47 -19.36 -11.55
C VAL A 57 -15.34 -19.73 -10.61
N GLN A 58 -15.27 -21.00 -10.25
CA GLN A 58 -14.13 -21.52 -9.49
C GLN A 58 -12.90 -21.60 -10.40
N LYS A 59 -12.09 -20.54 -10.37
CA LYS A 59 -10.82 -20.44 -11.09
C LYS A 59 -9.66 -20.27 -10.11
N GLU A 60 -8.46 -20.57 -10.58
CA GLU A 60 -7.25 -20.19 -9.85
C GLU A 60 -7.14 -18.66 -9.81
N LYS A 61 -6.82 -18.12 -8.63
CA LYS A 61 -6.71 -16.68 -8.45
C LYS A 61 -5.50 -16.15 -9.22
N THR A 62 -5.70 -15.09 -10.00
CA THR A 62 -4.60 -14.38 -10.67
C THR A 62 -3.66 -13.73 -9.65
N LEU A 63 -2.48 -13.29 -10.09
CA LEU A 63 -1.54 -12.56 -9.22
C LEU A 63 -2.21 -11.33 -8.58
N ILE A 64 -2.92 -10.53 -9.37
CA ILE A 64 -3.60 -9.31 -8.89
C ILE A 64 -4.73 -9.66 -7.90
N GLU A 65 -5.50 -10.73 -8.15
CA GLU A 65 -6.51 -11.23 -7.22
C GLU A 65 -5.89 -11.71 -5.89
N ARG A 66 -4.75 -12.37 -5.95
CA ARG A 66 -3.99 -12.80 -4.75
C ARG A 66 -3.44 -11.59 -3.98
N ILE A 67 -2.87 -10.60 -4.67
CA ILE A 67 -2.40 -9.35 -4.06
C ILE A 67 -3.56 -8.65 -3.34
N PHE A 68 -4.71 -8.51 -4.00
CA PHE A 68 -5.86 -7.84 -3.41
C PHE A 68 -6.37 -8.56 -2.16
N ALA A 69 -6.52 -9.89 -2.23
CA ALA A 69 -6.90 -10.70 -1.06
C ALA A 69 -5.89 -10.54 0.10
N ASN A 70 -4.60 -10.49 -0.21
CA ASN A 70 -3.53 -10.31 0.76
C ASN A 70 -3.59 -8.92 1.42
N ARG A 71 -3.84 -7.87 0.63
CA ARG A 71 -4.01 -6.49 1.14
C ARG A 71 -5.24 -6.36 2.04
N ILE A 72 -6.35 -7.04 1.73
CA ILE A 72 -7.52 -7.08 2.63
C ILE A 72 -7.11 -7.69 3.98
N ASN A 73 -6.37 -8.80 3.99
CA ASN A 73 -5.90 -9.43 5.23
C ASN A 73 -4.96 -8.50 6.02
N GLU A 74 -4.01 -7.84 5.35
CA GLU A 74 -3.13 -6.84 5.96
C GLU A 74 -3.93 -5.70 6.61
N CYS A 75 -4.94 -5.16 5.92
CA CYS A 75 -5.78 -4.09 6.47
C CYS A 75 -6.59 -4.54 7.69
N ILE A 76 -7.11 -5.77 7.70
CA ILE A 76 -7.82 -6.34 8.86
C ILE A 76 -6.88 -6.38 10.07
N VAL A 77 -5.68 -6.94 9.90
CA VAL A 77 -4.70 -7.09 10.99
C VAL A 77 -4.24 -5.73 11.50
N ASN A 78 -3.93 -4.79 10.59
CA ASN A 78 -3.47 -3.46 10.97
C ASN A 78 -4.58 -2.66 11.67
N ALA A 79 -5.82 -2.75 11.21
CA ALA A 79 -6.96 -2.10 11.87
C ALA A 79 -7.22 -2.69 13.26
N ASP A 80 -7.17 -4.01 13.41
CA ASP A 80 -7.33 -4.69 14.70
C ASP A 80 -6.28 -4.24 15.73
N GLN A 81 -5.01 -4.21 15.31
CA GLN A 81 -3.91 -3.73 16.15
C GLN A 81 -4.07 -2.26 16.52
N ALA A 82 -4.50 -1.42 15.57
CA ALA A 82 -4.72 -0.01 15.80
C ALA A 82 -5.88 0.24 16.79
N TYR A 83 -7.03 -0.42 16.60
CA TYR A 83 -8.16 -0.33 17.54
C TYR A 83 -7.79 -0.85 18.93
N SER A 84 -7.05 -1.96 19.02
CA SER A 84 -6.55 -2.51 20.29
C SER A 84 -5.64 -1.55 21.04
N ARG A 85 -4.96 -0.64 20.34
CA ARG A 85 -4.10 0.41 20.90
C ARG A 85 -4.78 1.77 21.00
N MET A 86 -6.08 1.86 20.71
CA MET A 86 -6.86 3.10 20.66
C MET A 86 -6.28 4.16 19.69
N GLN A 87 -5.64 3.70 18.61
CA GLN A 87 -5.09 4.55 17.54
C GLN A 87 -6.12 4.68 16.41
N PHE A 88 -7.11 5.55 16.60
CA PHE A 88 -8.27 5.67 15.70
C PHE A 88 -7.93 6.25 14.32
N ARG A 89 -6.93 7.13 14.22
CA ARG A 89 -6.43 7.61 12.92
C ARG A 89 -5.72 6.50 12.16
N ALA A 90 -4.91 5.70 12.86
CA ALA A 90 -4.27 4.52 12.26
C ALA A 90 -5.30 3.44 11.85
N ALA A 91 -6.34 3.25 12.66
CA ALA A 91 -7.44 2.34 12.34
C ALA A 91 -8.24 2.86 11.13
N LEU A 92 -8.53 4.17 11.06
CA LEU A 92 -9.16 4.81 9.91
C LEU A 92 -8.31 4.69 8.64
N LYS A 93 -6.98 4.81 8.78
CA LYS A 93 -6.04 4.59 7.67
C LYS A 93 -6.18 3.19 7.10
N SER A 94 -6.11 2.16 7.94
CA SER A 94 -6.20 0.78 7.48
C SER A 94 -7.62 0.43 7.00
N GLY A 95 -8.64 0.85 7.75
CA GLY A 95 -10.04 0.50 7.55
C GLY A 95 -10.79 1.28 6.49
N PHE A 96 -10.22 2.40 6.01
CA PHE A 96 -10.82 3.21 4.95
C PHE A 96 -9.82 3.45 3.82
N TRP A 97 -8.73 4.17 4.08
CA TRP A 97 -7.81 4.61 3.02
C TRP A 97 -7.10 3.44 2.33
N ASP A 98 -6.47 2.56 3.10
CA ASP A 98 -5.66 1.47 2.55
C ASP A 98 -6.56 0.39 1.92
N LEU A 99 -7.72 0.10 2.51
CA LEU A 99 -8.72 -0.77 1.91
C LEU A 99 -9.22 -0.23 0.56
N CYS A 100 -9.65 1.03 0.51
CA CYS A 100 -10.10 1.65 -0.75
C CYS A 100 -8.97 1.68 -1.79
N HIS A 101 -7.73 1.98 -1.38
CA HIS A 101 -6.56 1.93 -2.27
C HIS A 101 -6.33 0.52 -2.82
N ALA A 102 -6.39 -0.51 -1.98
CA ALA A 102 -6.22 -1.90 -2.41
C ALA A 102 -7.29 -2.31 -3.44
N ARG A 103 -8.54 -1.90 -3.23
CA ARG A 103 -9.63 -2.10 -4.19
C ARG A 103 -9.38 -1.36 -5.50
N ASP A 104 -9.05 -0.08 -5.43
CA ASP A 104 -8.88 0.75 -6.62
C ASP A 104 -7.67 0.29 -7.45
N SER A 105 -6.62 -0.15 -6.79
CA SER A 105 -5.47 -0.82 -7.41
C SER A 105 -5.90 -2.11 -8.12
N TYR A 106 -6.65 -2.99 -7.47
CA TYR A 106 -7.20 -4.20 -8.09
C TYR A 106 -8.04 -3.88 -9.34
N ARG A 107 -8.95 -2.91 -9.24
CA ARG A 107 -9.83 -2.50 -10.35
C ARG A 107 -9.09 -1.83 -11.50
N ALA A 108 -7.96 -1.20 -11.25
CA ALA A 108 -7.13 -0.63 -12.32
C ALA A 108 -6.48 -1.71 -13.21
N HIS A 109 -6.35 -2.94 -12.70
CA HIS A 109 -5.66 -4.05 -13.36
C HIS A 109 -6.62 -5.10 -13.96
N VAL A 110 -7.93 -4.96 -13.72
CA VAL A 110 -8.92 -5.97 -14.09
C VAL A 110 -10.08 -5.30 -14.82
N SER A 111 -10.46 -5.84 -15.98
CA SER A 111 -11.61 -5.34 -16.72
C SER A 111 -12.92 -5.66 -16.00
N ASP A 112 -13.97 -4.92 -16.31
CA ASP A 112 -15.27 -5.02 -15.64
C ASP A 112 -15.91 -6.43 -15.66
N ASP A 113 -15.59 -7.22 -16.67
CA ASP A 113 -16.04 -8.62 -16.89
C ASP A 113 -15.14 -9.66 -16.22
N GLN A 114 -13.95 -9.26 -15.74
CA GLN A 114 -12.97 -10.16 -15.12
C GLN A 114 -12.90 -10.05 -13.60
N ILE A 115 -13.67 -9.12 -13.00
CA ILE A 115 -13.76 -8.93 -11.56
C ILE A 115 -14.20 -10.24 -10.89
N CYS A 116 -13.48 -10.63 -9.84
CA CYS A 116 -13.82 -11.78 -8.99
C CYS A 116 -14.91 -11.39 -7.99
N PRO A 117 -16.15 -11.89 -8.14
CA PRO A 117 -17.29 -11.50 -7.30
C PRO A 117 -17.03 -11.75 -5.82
N GLU A 118 -16.41 -12.88 -5.48
CA GLU A 118 -16.15 -13.30 -4.11
C GLU A 118 -15.17 -12.36 -3.39
N LEU A 119 -14.17 -11.82 -4.10
CA LEU A 119 -13.22 -10.88 -3.52
C LEU A 119 -13.86 -9.51 -3.28
N ILE A 120 -14.72 -9.05 -4.19
CA ILE A 120 -15.45 -7.79 -4.01
C ILE A 120 -16.45 -7.89 -2.87
N GLN A 121 -17.18 -9.01 -2.76
CA GLN A 121 -18.06 -9.26 -1.60
C GLN A 121 -17.27 -9.26 -0.29
N ARG A 122 -16.15 -9.99 -0.24
CA ARG A 122 -15.25 -10.00 0.93
C ARG A 122 -14.77 -8.59 1.28
N PHE A 123 -14.37 -7.81 0.28
CA PHE A 123 -13.96 -6.42 0.47
C PHE A 123 -15.08 -5.59 1.10
N MET A 124 -16.29 -5.62 0.53
CA MET A 124 -17.41 -4.81 1.02
C MET A 124 -17.80 -5.18 2.46
N GLU A 125 -17.80 -6.48 2.78
CA GLU A 125 -18.08 -6.95 4.14
C GLU A 125 -17.01 -6.50 5.13
N VAL A 126 -15.73 -6.67 4.79
CA VAL A 126 -14.61 -6.23 5.63
C VAL A 126 -14.62 -4.71 5.82
N PHE A 127 -14.76 -3.94 4.74
CA PHE A 127 -14.86 -2.49 4.78
C PHE A 127 -15.98 -2.05 5.73
N THR A 128 -17.15 -2.67 5.61
CA THR A 128 -18.33 -2.34 6.43
C THR A 128 -18.10 -2.63 7.91
N ILE A 129 -17.54 -3.79 8.26
CA ILE A 129 -17.31 -4.16 9.67
C ILE A 129 -16.17 -3.31 10.27
N VAL A 130 -15.05 -3.14 9.56
CA VAL A 130 -13.86 -2.45 10.08
C VAL A 130 -14.11 -0.94 10.26
N LEU A 131 -14.95 -0.34 9.42
CA LEU A 131 -15.30 1.08 9.51
C LEU A 131 -16.44 1.36 10.51
N ALA A 132 -17.26 0.36 10.87
CA ALA A 132 -18.42 0.52 11.74
C ALA A 132 -18.14 1.22 13.08
N PRO A 133 -17.00 1.00 13.78
CA PRO A 133 -16.68 1.74 14.99
C PRO A 133 -16.59 3.27 14.79
N ILE A 134 -16.24 3.72 13.59
CA ILE A 134 -16.08 5.16 13.26
C ILE A 134 -17.35 5.71 12.60
N CYS A 135 -17.89 5.02 11.58
CA CYS A 135 -19.05 5.46 10.80
C CYS A 135 -20.22 4.45 10.88
N PRO A 136 -20.84 4.27 12.05
CA PRO A 136 -21.81 3.20 12.26
C PRO A 136 -23.08 3.31 11.41
N HIS A 137 -23.56 4.52 11.11
CA HIS A 137 -24.83 4.68 10.39
C HIS A 137 -24.69 4.34 8.90
N VAL A 138 -23.59 4.77 8.29
CA VAL A 138 -23.22 4.43 6.91
C VAL A 138 -22.95 2.93 6.80
N CYS A 139 -22.21 2.36 7.75
CA CYS A 139 -21.91 0.92 7.75
C CYS A 139 -23.18 0.09 7.97
N GLU A 140 -24.09 0.51 8.83
CA GLU A 140 -25.38 -0.15 9.02
C GLU A 140 -26.23 -0.11 7.74
N HIS A 141 -26.24 1.02 7.03
CA HIS A 141 -26.91 1.11 5.73
C HIS A 141 -26.29 0.16 4.69
N ILE A 142 -24.96 0.09 4.60
CA ILE A 142 -24.29 -0.84 3.69
C ILE A 142 -24.59 -2.30 4.09
N TRP A 143 -24.49 -2.63 5.36
CA TRP A 143 -24.73 -3.96 5.90
C TRP A 143 -26.14 -4.48 5.58
N SER A 144 -27.15 -3.70 5.96
CA SER A 144 -28.55 -4.10 5.90
C SER A 144 -29.15 -3.88 4.51
N ASN A 145 -29.00 -2.69 3.94
CA ASN A 145 -29.72 -2.30 2.71
C ASN A 145 -28.96 -2.62 1.43
N VAL A 146 -27.63 -2.71 1.48
CA VAL A 146 -26.81 -3.01 0.30
C VAL A 146 -26.45 -4.49 0.26
N LEU A 147 -25.77 -4.99 1.29
CA LEU A 147 -25.32 -6.38 1.35
C LEU A 147 -26.44 -7.36 1.72
N GLY A 148 -27.58 -6.87 2.22
CA GLY A 148 -28.72 -7.71 2.60
C GLY A 148 -28.42 -8.65 3.76
N ARG A 149 -27.49 -8.28 4.65
CA ARG A 149 -27.14 -9.07 5.83
C ARG A 149 -28.24 -8.96 6.87
N SER A 150 -28.45 -10.03 7.64
CA SER A 150 -29.39 -10.05 8.76
C SER A 150 -28.74 -9.53 10.04
N GLY A 151 -29.53 -8.91 10.91
CA GLY A 151 -29.05 -8.32 12.17
C GLY A 151 -28.32 -7.00 11.94
N PHE A 152 -27.75 -6.42 13.00
CA PHE A 152 -27.02 -5.16 12.92
C PHE A 152 -25.52 -5.39 12.69
N VAL A 153 -24.85 -4.43 12.06
CA VAL A 153 -23.38 -4.50 11.84
C VAL A 153 -22.63 -4.54 13.17
N ILE A 154 -23.19 -3.94 14.23
CA ILE A 154 -22.58 -3.95 15.57
C ILE A 154 -22.56 -5.32 16.23
N ASP A 155 -23.42 -6.25 15.77
CA ASP A 155 -23.45 -7.63 16.26
C ASP A 155 -22.53 -8.55 15.43
N ALA A 156 -21.95 -8.03 14.34
CA ALA A 156 -21.03 -8.78 13.50
C ALA A 156 -19.71 -9.05 14.25
N SER A 157 -19.18 -10.26 14.09
CA SER A 157 -17.84 -10.58 14.57
C SER A 157 -16.79 -9.85 13.73
N TRP A 158 -15.67 -9.50 14.37
CA TRP A 158 -14.54 -8.93 13.65
C TRP A 158 -14.08 -9.87 12.52
N PRO A 159 -13.77 -9.35 11.30
CA PRO A 159 -13.43 -10.19 10.17
C PRO A 159 -12.15 -10.99 10.43
N THR A 160 -12.15 -12.25 9.98
CA THR A 160 -10.98 -13.12 10.09
C THR A 160 -10.00 -12.87 8.93
N ALA A 161 -8.78 -12.47 9.27
CA ALA A 161 -7.68 -12.36 8.31
C ALA A 161 -7.10 -13.74 7.97
N GLY A 162 -6.81 -13.97 6.68
CA GLY A 162 -5.94 -15.06 6.28
C GLY A 162 -4.46 -14.76 6.55
N ALA A 163 -3.58 -15.72 6.28
CA ALA A 163 -2.14 -15.49 6.34
C ALA A 163 -1.72 -14.38 5.37
N ILE A 164 -0.80 -13.52 5.81
CA ILE A 164 -0.22 -12.44 5.00
C ILE A 164 1.04 -12.97 4.32
N ASP A 165 1.06 -12.90 2.99
CA ASP A 165 2.22 -13.24 2.16
C ASP A 165 3.04 -11.97 1.89
N GLU A 166 4.16 -11.83 2.59
CA GLU A 166 5.08 -10.69 2.45
C GLU A 166 5.64 -10.55 1.03
N THR A 167 5.78 -11.65 0.29
CA THR A 167 6.27 -11.62 -1.10
C THR A 167 5.26 -10.91 -2.00
N LEU A 168 3.96 -11.16 -1.81
CA LEU A 168 2.91 -10.48 -2.57
C LEU A 168 2.84 -8.98 -2.25
N LEU A 169 3.11 -8.58 -1.00
CA LEU A 169 3.19 -7.15 -0.64
C LEU A 169 4.37 -6.46 -1.33
N GLN A 170 5.52 -7.14 -1.41
CA GLN A 170 6.69 -6.64 -2.11
C GLN A 170 6.46 -6.54 -3.62
N ILE A 171 5.85 -7.55 -4.23
CA ILE A 171 5.46 -7.52 -5.66
C ILE A 171 4.48 -6.37 -5.93
N SER A 172 3.45 -6.22 -5.10
CA SER A 172 2.47 -5.13 -5.20
C SER A 172 3.16 -3.76 -5.18
N LYS A 173 4.05 -3.53 -4.21
CA LYS A 173 4.80 -2.28 -4.10
C LYS A 173 5.72 -2.07 -5.31
N TYR A 174 6.41 -3.11 -5.76
CA TYR A 174 7.28 -3.06 -6.93
C TYR A 174 6.52 -2.60 -8.18
N LEU A 175 5.36 -3.20 -8.46
CA LEU A 175 4.53 -2.83 -9.60
C LEU A 175 4.05 -1.37 -9.52
N GLU A 176 3.62 -0.92 -8.34
CA GLU A 176 3.21 0.48 -8.10
C GLU A 176 4.38 1.46 -8.32
N ASP A 177 5.57 1.14 -7.79
CA ASP A 177 6.77 1.97 -7.93
C ASP A 177 7.22 2.05 -9.40
N VAL A 178 7.15 0.94 -10.15
CA VAL A 178 7.45 0.91 -11.58
C VAL A 178 6.45 1.75 -12.37
N ALA A 179 5.14 1.56 -12.15
CA ALA A 179 4.09 2.33 -12.82
C ALA A 179 4.24 3.83 -12.55
N HIS A 180 4.50 4.21 -11.30
CA HIS A 180 4.76 5.60 -10.93
C HIS A 180 5.99 6.16 -11.66
N SER A 181 7.09 5.41 -11.69
CA SER A 181 8.34 5.80 -12.37
C SER A 181 8.13 6.04 -13.87
N VAL A 182 7.36 5.16 -14.53
CA VAL A 182 6.97 5.32 -15.94
C VAL A 182 6.16 6.61 -16.12
N GLN A 183 5.10 6.82 -15.32
CA GLN A 183 4.26 8.01 -15.42
C GLN A 183 5.04 9.32 -15.21
N VAL A 184 5.96 9.36 -14.23
CA VAL A 184 6.81 10.53 -13.99
C VAL A 184 7.68 10.83 -15.21
N LYS A 185 8.35 9.82 -15.77
CA LYS A 185 9.20 9.98 -16.96
C LYS A 185 8.40 10.41 -18.19
N LEU A 186 7.19 9.87 -18.38
CA LEU A 186 6.28 10.29 -19.46
C LEU A 186 5.91 11.77 -19.34
N LYS A 187 5.57 12.23 -18.13
CA LYS A 187 5.26 13.65 -17.86
C LYS A 187 6.47 14.57 -18.13
N GLU A 188 7.67 14.14 -17.77
CA GLU A 188 8.90 14.88 -18.05
C GLU A 188 9.20 14.97 -19.55
N LEU A 189 8.98 13.89 -20.31
CA LEU A 189 9.16 13.87 -21.75
C LEU A 189 8.15 14.79 -22.45
N ALA A 190 6.89 14.77 -22.02
CA ALA A 190 5.84 15.64 -22.57
C ALA A 190 6.17 17.13 -22.37
N LYS A 191 6.80 17.49 -21.24
CA LYS A 191 7.29 18.86 -21.00
C LYS A 191 8.45 19.25 -21.92
N LYS A 192 9.35 18.31 -22.25
CA LYS A 192 10.57 18.58 -23.05
C LYS A 192 10.36 18.55 -24.56
N LYS A 193 9.51 17.67 -25.08
CA LYS A 193 9.35 17.39 -26.52
C LYS A 193 7.95 17.71 -27.08
N GLY A 194 7.12 18.43 -26.33
CA GLY A 194 5.70 18.61 -26.66
C GLY A 194 4.91 17.31 -26.51
N LYS A 195 3.62 17.30 -26.89
CA LYS A 195 2.69 16.15 -26.82
C LYS A 195 3.03 15.00 -27.79
N SER A 196 4.30 14.74 -28.07
CA SER A 196 4.68 13.55 -28.84
C SER A 196 4.72 12.34 -27.90
N GLU A 197 3.78 11.41 -28.11
CA GLU A 197 3.73 10.18 -27.32
C GLU A 197 4.94 9.27 -27.65
N PRO A 198 5.67 8.79 -26.63
CA PRO A 198 6.79 7.87 -26.85
C PRO A 198 6.27 6.53 -27.38
N ARG A 199 6.87 6.05 -28.47
CA ARG A 199 6.46 4.82 -29.16
C ARG A 199 6.99 3.53 -28.53
N LYS A 200 7.98 3.63 -27.64
CA LYS A 200 8.66 2.48 -27.02
C LYS A 200 9.16 2.83 -25.63
N VAL A 201 8.83 1.99 -24.66
CA VAL A 201 9.45 1.96 -23.34
C VAL A 201 10.38 0.74 -23.30
N THR A 202 11.54 0.86 -22.66
CA THR A 202 12.49 -0.24 -22.50
C THR A 202 12.87 -0.33 -21.04
N PHE A 203 12.58 -1.47 -20.43
CA PHE A 203 12.95 -1.79 -19.06
C PHE A 203 14.33 -2.47 -19.06
N GLN A 204 15.13 -2.15 -18.05
CA GLN A 204 16.46 -2.72 -17.85
C GLN A 204 16.52 -3.22 -16.42
N PHE A 205 16.87 -4.49 -16.26
CA PHE A 205 16.95 -5.17 -14.97
C PHE A 205 18.41 -5.46 -14.63
N ALA A 206 18.78 -5.24 -13.38
CA ALA A 206 20.08 -5.64 -12.88
C ALA A 206 19.92 -6.96 -12.14
N GLN A 207 20.50 -8.05 -12.67
CA GLN A 207 20.44 -9.36 -12.00
C GLN A 207 21.17 -9.38 -10.65
N THR A 208 22.15 -8.50 -10.50
CA THR A 208 22.89 -8.30 -9.26
C THR A 208 23.17 -6.82 -9.06
N TYR A 209 23.28 -6.39 -7.81
CA TYR A 209 23.78 -5.07 -7.48
C TYR A 209 25.12 -4.80 -8.18
N PRO A 210 25.36 -3.59 -8.72
CA PRO A 210 26.69 -3.14 -9.11
C PRO A 210 27.68 -3.24 -7.95
N VAL A 211 28.97 -3.40 -8.27
CA VAL A 211 30.06 -3.61 -7.28
C VAL A 211 30.00 -2.59 -6.14
N TRP A 212 29.80 -1.30 -6.42
CA TRP A 212 29.74 -0.27 -5.38
C TRP A 212 28.57 -0.44 -4.41
N GLN A 213 27.41 -0.94 -4.86
CA GLN A 213 26.27 -1.24 -3.99
C GLN A 213 26.50 -2.50 -3.17
N GLN A 214 27.08 -3.54 -3.77
CA GLN A 214 27.49 -4.75 -3.04
C GLN A 214 28.47 -4.41 -1.91
N THR A 215 29.46 -3.55 -2.18
CA THR A 215 30.41 -3.09 -1.14
C THR A 215 29.68 -2.42 0.03
N VAL A 216 28.70 -1.56 -0.24
CA VAL A 216 27.91 -0.92 0.82
C VAL A 216 27.09 -1.95 1.62
N ILE A 217 26.40 -2.87 0.93
CA ILE A 217 25.62 -3.93 1.59
C ILE A 217 26.51 -4.79 2.48
N ASN A 218 27.68 -5.20 1.97
CA ASN A 218 28.64 -6.00 2.73
C ASN A 218 29.14 -5.25 3.97
N LEU A 219 29.51 -3.97 3.84
CA LEU A 219 29.91 -3.15 4.98
C LEU A 219 28.81 -3.07 6.06
N ILE A 220 27.56 -2.87 5.66
CA ILE A 220 26.42 -2.82 6.60
C ILE A 220 26.14 -4.20 7.21
N SER A 221 26.38 -5.29 6.46
CA SER A 221 26.23 -6.65 6.96
C SER A 221 27.25 -7.03 8.04
N GLU A 222 28.46 -6.45 7.97
CA GLU A 222 29.54 -6.68 8.94
C GLU A 222 29.38 -5.84 10.21
N MET A 223 28.63 -4.73 10.15
CA MET A 223 28.36 -3.88 11.32
C MET A 223 27.27 -4.51 12.21
N ASP A 224 27.31 -4.30 13.53
CA ASP A 224 26.20 -4.71 14.41
C ASP A 224 25.01 -3.74 14.36
N ASP A 225 23.86 -4.17 14.88
CA ASP A 225 22.60 -3.38 14.86
C ASP A 225 22.69 -2.06 15.61
N PHE A 226 23.60 -1.94 16.59
CA PHE A 226 23.81 -0.71 17.35
C PHE A 226 24.66 0.28 16.55
N ALA A 227 25.70 -0.22 15.86
CA ALA A 227 26.62 0.56 15.07
C ALA A 227 25.96 1.19 13.84
N ILE A 228 24.99 0.51 13.21
CA ILE A 228 24.26 1.05 12.06
C ILE A 228 23.34 2.23 12.41
N GLN A 229 22.95 2.37 13.69
CA GLN A 229 22.14 3.52 14.13
C GLN A 229 22.95 4.82 14.15
N ASP A 230 24.27 4.74 14.34
CA ASP A 230 25.14 5.89 14.21
C ASP A 230 25.42 6.19 12.73
N ARG A 231 24.49 6.94 12.11
CA ARG A 231 24.60 7.36 10.70
C ARG A 231 25.89 8.09 10.38
N ARG A 232 26.51 8.79 11.35
CA ARG A 232 27.79 9.50 11.13
C ARG A 232 28.93 8.51 11.03
N LYS A 233 28.95 7.53 11.94
CA LYS A 233 29.93 6.44 11.91
C LYS A 233 29.83 5.64 10.61
N VAL A 234 28.62 5.26 10.19
CA VAL A 234 28.41 4.56 8.92
C VAL A 234 28.91 5.40 7.73
N SER A 235 28.57 6.68 7.68
CA SER A 235 29.03 7.57 6.61
C SER A 235 30.56 7.68 6.57
N SER A 236 31.21 7.74 7.73
CA SER A 236 32.66 7.77 7.83
C SER A 236 33.31 6.49 7.31
N VAL A 237 32.77 5.32 7.66
CA VAL A 237 33.27 4.02 7.21
C VAL A 237 33.15 3.90 5.70
N ILE A 238 31.98 4.22 5.14
CA ILE A 238 31.74 4.18 3.69
C ILE A 238 32.69 5.12 2.96
N ASN A 239 32.83 6.37 3.42
CA ASN A 239 33.71 7.34 2.77
C ASN A 239 35.17 6.88 2.82
N ALA A 240 35.64 6.30 3.92
CA ALA A 240 37.00 5.78 4.03
C ALA A 240 37.23 4.61 3.06
N THR A 241 36.31 3.65 2.98
CA THR A 241 36.41 2.50 2.06
C THR A 241 36.36 2.95 0.60
N PHE A 242 35.49 3.90 0.27
CA PHE A 242 35.34 4.40 -1.10
C PHE A 242 36.52 5.28 -1.53
N ALA A 243 37.15 6.02 -0.60
CA ALA A 243 38.36 6.79 -0.88
C ALA A 243 39.59 5.89 -1.16
N ALA A 244 39.63 4.69 -0.57
CA ALA A 244 40.73 3.75 -0.74
C ALA A 244 40.71 3.01 -2.09
N SER A 245 39.59 3.02 -2.83
CA SER A 245 39.44 2.33 -4.11
C SER A 245 39.16 3.32 -5.25
N PRO A 246 40.09 3.50 -6.22
CA PRO A 246 39.92 4.42 -7.35
C PRO A 246 38.61 4.21 -8.13
N GLU A 247 38.14 2.97 -8.25
CA GLU A 247 36.90 2.60 -8.95
C GLU A 247 35.63 2.99 -8.18
N LEU A 248 35.70 3.10 -6.85
CA LEU A 248 34.56 3.42 -6.00
C LEU A 248 34.44 4.93 -5.73
N THR A 249 35.54 5.68 -5.80
CA THR A 249 35.56 7.13 -5.48
C THR A 249 34.50 7.94 -6.25
N MET A 250 34.16 7.57 -7.48
CA MET A 250 33.15 8.25 -8.29
C MET A 250 31.71 8.10 -7.78
N PHE A 251 31.47 7.19 -6.83
CA PHE A 251 30.15 6.89 -6.26
C PHE A 251 30.00 7.32 -4.80
N ASP A 252 30.98 7.95 -4.19
CA ASP A 252 31.02 8.39 -2.78
C ASP A 252 29.71 9.02 -2.28
N LYS A 253 29.19 10.02 -2.99
CA LYS A 253 27.95 10.74 -2.65
C LYS A 253 26.71 9.85 -2.76
N ARG A 254 26.71 8.90 -3.70
CA ARG A 254 25.61 7.94 -3.89
C ARG A 254 25.66 6.83 -2.86
N ALA A 255 26.85 6.40 -2.46
CA ALA A 255 27.09 5.34 -1.51
C ALA A 255 26.52 5.65 -0.13
N VAL A 256 26.78 6.86 0.39
CA VAL A 256 26.24 7.28 1.69
C VAL A 256 24.71 7.31 1.66
N LYS A 257 24.11 7.91 0.63
CA LYS A 257 22.64 7.94 0.50
C LYS A 257 22.05 6.54 0.39
N PHE A 258 22.67 5.65 -0.39
CA PHE A 258 22.24 4.27 -0.53
C PHE A 258 22.31 3.53 0.82
N ALA A 259 23.38 3.72 1.59
CA ALA A 259 23.51 3.14 2.92
C ALA A 259 22.43 3.62 3.88
N MET A 260 22.08 4.90 3.86
CA MET A 260 21.00 5.42 4.70
C MET A 260 19.67 4.72 4.37
N ASN A 261 19.37 4.53 3.09
CA ASN A 261 18.17 3.81 2.67
C ASN A 261 18.19 2.34 3.13
N VAL A 262 19.33 1.65 3.00
CA VAL A 262 19.47 0.26 3.46
C VAL A 262 19.25 0.17 4.98
N ILE A 263 19.79 1.11 5.76
CA ILE A 263 19.56 1.16 7.22
C ILE A 263 18.08 1.39 7.54
N ASP A 264 17.42 2.28 6.82
CA ASP A 264 15.98 2.53 6.98
C ASP A 264 15.17 1.27 6.67
N GLU A 265 15.58 0.48 5.66
CA GLU A 265 14.98 -0.83 5.38
C GLU A 265 15.28 -1.87 6.45
N VAL A 266 16.50 -1.92 7.01
CA VAL A 266 16.83 -2.82 8.13
C VAL A 266 15.93 -2.53 9.33
N ASN A 267 15.73 -1.26 9.65
CA ASN A 267 14.91 -0.82 10.79
C ASN A 267 13.41 -1.11 10.61
N THR A 268 12.93 -1.18 9.37
CA THR A 268 11.49 -1.34 9.07
C THR A 268 11.10 -2.77 8.71
N LYS A 269 11.96 -3.50 7.98
CA LYS A 269 11.69 -4.83 7.44
C LYS A 269 12.58 -5.93 8.03
N GLY A 270 13.56 -5.54 8.85
CA GLY A 270 14.56 -6.45 9.39
C GLY A 270 15.73 -6.71 8.45
N ARG A 271 16.83 -7.17 9.05
CA ARG A 271 18.14 -7.30 8.39
C ARG A 271 18.14 -8.26 7.20
N GLN A 272 17.47 -9.40 7.33
CA GLN A 272 17.47 -10.45 6.30
C GLN A 272 16.87 -9.94 4.99
N VAL A 273 15.80 -9.16 5.05
CA VAL A 273 15.12 -8.61 3.87
C VAL A 273 15.93 -7.46 3.28
N ALA A 274 16.40 -6.53 4.12
CA ALA A 274 17.09 -5.32 3.67
C ALA A 274 18.48 -5.57 3.07
N LEU A 275 19.16 -6.65 3.49
CA LEU A 275 20.49 -7.02 2.98
C LEU A 275 20.44 -8.12 1.93
N ALA A 276 19.25 -8.50 1.46
CA ALA A 276 19.12 -9.48 0.39
C ALA A 276 19.82 -8.99 -0.89
N SER A 277 20.67 -9.82 -1.48
CA SER A 277 21.38 -9.50 -2.72
C SER A 277 20.48 -9.54 -3.96
N THR A 278 19.29 -10.14 -3.82
CA THR A 278 18.30 -10.37 -4.88
C THR A 278 16.90 -10.20 -4.31
N THR A 279 15.95 -9.83 -5.16
CA THR A 279 14.52 -9.84 -4.84
C THR A 279 14.02 -11.27 -4.57
N PRO A 280 12.95 -11.44 -3.76
CA PRO A 280 12.36 -12.78 -3.53
C PRO A 280 11.49 -13.26 -4.71
N PHE A 281 11.38 -12.47 -5.77
CA PHE A 281 10.62 -12.77 -6.98
C PHE A 281 11.43 -12.37 -8.21
N ASP A 282 11.11 -12.97 -9.35
CA ASP A 282 11.71 -12.66 -10.65
C ASP A 282 11.10 -11.37 -11.23
N GLU A 283 11.87 -10.29 -11.24
CA GLU A 283 11.39 -8.97 -11.67
C GLU A 283 10.95 -8.95 -13.14
N GLU A 284 11.67 -9.64 -14.01
CA GLU A 284 11.40 -9.68 -15.45
C GLU A 284 10.07 -10.38 -15.73
N THR A 285 9.86 -11.56 -15.15
CA THR A 285 8.63 -12.35 -15.27
C THR A 285 7.44 -11.57 -14.73
N ILE A 286 7.55 -11.02 -13.51
CA ILE A 286 6.48 -10.23 -12.88
C ILE A 286 6.10 -9.03 -13.75
N LEU A 287 7.08 -8.31 -14.30
CA LEU A 287 6.79 -7.16 -15.14
C LEU A 287 6.18 -7.57 -16.48
N CYS A 288 6.72 -8.60 -17.14
CA CYS A 288 6.22 -9.09 -18.43
C CYS A 288 4.76 -9.56 -18.34
N ASP A 289 4.41 -10.28 -17.27
CA ASP A 289 3.06 -10.80 -17.06
C ASP A 289 2.04 -9.68 -16.77
N ASN A 290 2.50 -8.52 -16.30
CA ASN A 290 1.64 -7.39 -15.88
C ASN A 290 1.92 -6.10 -16.68
N ILE A 291 2.59 -6.19 -17.82
CA ILE A 291 2.98 -5.00 -18.59
C ILE A 291 1.77 -4.26 -19.17
N ALA A 292 0.67 -4.97 -19.42
CA ALA A 292 -0.56 -4.38 -19.95
C ALA A 292 -1.25 -3.43 -18.97
N THR A 293 -0.94 -3.53 -17.69
CA THR A 293 -1.56 -2.74 -16.61
C THR A 293 -0.67 -1.58 -16.13
N ILE A 294 0.53 -1.42 -16.71
CA ILE A 294 1.53 -0.38 -16.39
C ILE A 294 1.55 0.70 -17.47
#